data_AF-A0A256FR65-F1
#
_entry.id   AF-A0A256FR65-F1
#
_cell.length_a   1.000
_cell.length_b   1.000
_cell.length_c   1.000
_cell.angle_alpha   90.00
_cell.angle_beta   90.00
_cell.angle_gamma   90.00
#
_symmetry.space_group_name_H-M   'P 1'
#
loop_
_entity.id
_entity.type
_entity.pdbx_description
1 polymer ?
#
loop_
_entity_poly.entity_id
_entity_poly.type
_entity_poly.pdbx_seq_one_letter_code
_entity_poly.pdbx_strand_id
1 'polypeptide(L)'
;MTGIDIVIALVRCLNFAGLALLAGALFFRILLVPSAISEGKLAAFVRIWRQFCGYSVAISAFGLVLWVPFQFSLLSGANSFSDAFAFLPRGLFGTAFGIASCLRALAIVIAVLLLPYAEKSQTIRILLFLIAVLALGLQIRMGHAAAAHTIWLPLAVSAHVIAGALWFGSLPPLYLLLRVSRDDGLQAARRFSLYGIVFVIILVVGATIAGWLLTGGLPGLVGTTYGRIMIVKIVLLAAMLTIAAFNRFWLSHEGRSGQGLRYALIVETIIGLAVFLTASLLATQPPGVHEDIIWPFAYRLRDNILSDAFLVDAAWRSFRPLLLAFLIGVGCLSLPKWRWPAIIVVAVTGFALFQPPRIGLFVQDANEASFLRSPTSYTSIAISRGAAAFGGNCASCHGNDGRGRGEKATGDPVWPPDLTASLFADRSDGEIFWTIMHGKELEDGRQSMPGFETALDAKTAWSLVDYIRTIASARMIGLPAPDGEVYPAASPRITVYCNGKRYELGRQSDNFWLLHLQNEHLEVFSVGSNGSTQCDVSDQTAAVAVQLLAPTADGVSFLADENGWIRFRWSEHEKPSASIIEIAIRKVRANPISLSNKGHHS
;
A
#
# COMPACT_ATOMS: atom_id res chain seq x y z
N MET A 1 17.63 0.87 -9.17
CA MET A 1 17.33 1.84 -10.25
C MET A 1 18.40 1.74 -11.33
N THR A 2 17.96 1.49 -12.56
CA THR A 2 18.81 1.49 -13.75
C THR A 2 18.88 2.91 -14.36
N GLY A 3 19.83 3.14 -15.28
CA GLY A 3 19.92 4.42 -15.99
C GLY A 3 18.66 4.73 -16.83
N ILE A 4 18.00 3.71 -17.38
CA ILE A 4 16.78 3.87 -18.18
C ILE A 4 15.58 4.31 -17.30
N ASP A 5 15.50 3.87 -16.04
CA ASP A 5 14.45 4.30 -15.10
C ASP A 5 14.50 5.81 -14.86
N ILE A 6 15.72 6.36 -14.75
CA ILE A 6 15.96 7.79 -14.55
C ILE A 6 15.52 8.57 -15.80
N VAL A 7 15.89 8.09 -16.99
CA VAL A 7 15.49 8.73 -18.26
C VAL A 7 13.97 8.75 -18.39
N ILE A 8 13.30 7.61 -18.19
CA ILE A 8 11.83 7.50 -18.22
C ILE A 8 11.20 8.47 -17.21
N ALA A 9 11.70 8.52 -15.99
CA ALA A 9 11.20 9.42 -14.97
C ALA A 9 11.36 10.90 -15.35
N LEU A 10 12.47 11.28 -15.97
CA LEU A 10 12.72 12.65 -16.44
C LEU A 10 11.74 13.06 -17.55
N VAL A 11 11.61 12.26 -18.61
CA VAL A 11 10.72 12.58 -19.74
C VAL A 11 9.24 12.55 -19.33
N ARG A 12 8.88 11.64 -18.42
CA ARG A 12 7.58 11.65 -17.75
C ARG A 12 7.36 12.93 -16.95
N CYS A 13 8.35 13.35 -16.16
CA CYS A 13 8.28 14.59 -15.39
C CYS A 13 8.04 15.80 -16.28
N LEU A 14 8.66 15.86 -17.47
CA LEU A 14 8.41 16.93 -18.45
C LEU A 14 6.95 16.94 -18.91
N ASN A 15 6.38 15.79 -19.29
CA ASN A 15 4.97 15.71 -19.69
C ASN A 15 4.04 16.19 -18.56
N PHE A 16 4.27 15.68 -17.35
CA PHE A 16 3.46 16.00 -16.17
C PHE A 16 3.58 17.46 -15.74
N ALA A 17 4.79 17.98 -15.63
CA ALA A 17 5.04 19.36 -15.26
C ALA A 17 4.44 20.32 -16.31
N GLY A 18 4.58 20.02 -17.61
CA GLY A 18 3.98 20.84 -18.67
C GLY A 18 2.45 20.93 -18.57
N LEU A 19 1.76 19.81 -18.35
CA LEU A 19 0.30 19.81 -18.12
C LEU A 19 -0.08 20.53 -16.83
N ALA A 20 0.68 20.33 -15.75
CA ALA A 20 0.44 21.00 -14.47
C ALA A 20 0.59 22.52 -14.56
N LEU A 21 1.65 22.99 -15.21
CA LEU A 21 1.90 24.41 -15.45
C LEU A 21 0.80 25.03 -16.31
N LEU A 22 0.32 24.33 -17.35
CA LEU A 22 -0.80 24.80 -18.17
C LEU A 22 -2.09 24.90 -17.36
N ALA A 23 -2.46 23.85 -16.62
CA ALA A 23 -3.68 23.81 -15.81
C ALA A 23 -3.67 24.90 -14.74
N GLY A 24 -2.56 25.04 -14.01
CA GLY A 24 -2.40 26.08 -13.00
C GLY A 24 -2.38 27.50 -13.58
N ALA A 25 -1.78 27.72 -14.76
CA ALA A 25 -1.81 29.01 -15.44
C ALA A 25 -3.23 29.42 -15.86
N LEU A 26 -4.03 28.47 -16.37
CA LEU A 26 -5.43 28.71 -16.71
C LEU A 26 -6.27 28.97 -15.46
N PHE A 27 -6.13 28.14 -14.43
CA PHE A 27 -6.78 28.34 -13.12
C PHE A 27 -6.47 29.73 -12.55
N PHE A 28 -5.20 30.12 -12.55
CA PHE A 28 -4.75 31.43 -12.08
C PHE A 28 -5.43 32.57 -12.84
N ARG A 29 -5.47 32.48 -14.18
CA ARG A 29 -6.08 33.52 -15.03
C ARG A 29 -7.60 33.62 -14.85
N ILE A 30 -8.28 32.51 -14.56
CA ILE A 30 -9.74 32.45 -14.40
C ILE A 30 -10.17 32.96 -13.02
N LEU A 31 -9.48 32.57 -11.95
CA LEU A 31 -9.98 32.77 -10.57
C LEU A 31 -9.16 33.75 -9.72
N LEU A 32 -7.86 33.94 -10.03
CA LEU A 32 -6.94 34.64 -9.12
C LEU A 32 -6.59 36.05 -9.57
N VAL A 33 -6.61 36.33 -10.87
CA VAL A 33 -6.40 37.70 -11.38
C VAL A 33 -7.54 38.63 -10.92
N PRO A 34 -7.25 39.77 -10.28
CA PRO A 34 -8.26 40.73 -9.86
C PRO A 34 -9.04 41.30 -11.05
N SER A 35 -10.35 41.53 -10.89
CA SER A 35 -11.20 42.13 -11.93
C SER A 35 -10.93 43.62 -12.16
N ALA A 36 -10.39 44.32 -11.16
CA ALA A 36 -10.12 45.76 -11.17
C ALA A 36 -8.74 46.15 -11.73
N ILE A 37 -7.98 45.20 -12.29
CA ILE A 37 -6.67 45.46 -12.88
C ILE A 37 -6.79 46.38 -14.11
N SER A 38 -5.90 47.37 -14.24
CA SER A 38 -5.95 48.29 -15.38
C SER A 38 -5.62 47.56 -16.70
N GLU A 39 -6.27 48.01 -17.79
CA GLU A 39 -6.17 47.33 -19.10
C GLU A 39 -4.72 47.19 -19.59
N GLY A 40 -3.90 48.24 -19.43
CA GLY A 40 -2.49 48.20 -19.84
C GLY A 40 -1.66 47.17 -19.08
N LYS A 41 -1.85 47.08 -17.75
CA LYS A 41 -1.18 46.07 -16.91
C LYS A 41 -1.68 44.66 -17.24
N LEU A 42 -2.98 44.51 -17.47
CA LEU A 42 -3.58 43.25 -17.87
C LEU A 42 -3.04 42.76 -19.21
N ALA A 43 -2.93 43.64 -20.20
CA ALA A 43 -2.39 43.32 -21.52
C ALA A 43 -0.92 42.87 -21.44
N ALA A 44 -0.11 43.56 -20.62
CA ALA A 44 1.29 43.17 -20.38
C ALA A 44 1.39 41.78 -19.73
N PHE A 45 0.58 41.52 -18.70
CA PHE A 45 0.53 40.21 -18.04
C PHE A 45 0.06 39.10 -18.99
N VAL A 46 -1.03 39.32 -19.73
CA VAL A 46 -1.64 38.32 -20.65
C VAL A 46 -0.65 37.90 -21.73
N ARG A 47 0.18 38.82 -22.25
CA ARG A 47 1.20 38.49 -23.26
C ARG A 47 2.23 37.49 -22.73
N ILE A 48 2.76 37.77 -21.53
CA ILE A 48 3.77 36.90 -20.89
C ILE A 48 3.12 35.58 -20.46
N TRP A 49 1.89 35.64 -19.93
CA TRP A 49 1.10 34.46 -19.55
C TRP A 49 0.83 33.53 -20.74
N ARG A 50 0.48 34.07 -21.92
CA ARG A 50 0.28 33.24 -23.12
C ARG A 50 1.58 32.57 -23.56
N GLN A 51 2.70 33.27 -23.55
CA GLN A 51 4.00 32.68 -23.86
C GLN A 51 4.32 31.54 -22.90
N PHE A 52 4.08 31.75 -21.60
CA PHE A 52 4.22 30.71 -20.57
C PHE A 52 3.33 29.49 -20.83
N CYS A 53 2.06 29.68 -21.16
CA CYS A 53 1.16 28.59 -21.55
C CYS A 53 1.66 27.86 -22.79
N GLY A 54 2.19 28.58 -23.79
CA GLY A 54 2.79 28.00 -24.99
C GLY A 54 4.00 27.11 -24.67
N TYR A 55 4.92 27.58 -23.82
CA TYR A 55 6.04 26.77 -23.35
C TYR A 55 5.57 25.56 -22.54
N SER A 56 4.54 25.70 -21.71
CA SER A 56 3.97 24.60 -20.93
C SER A 56 3.42 23.49 -21.84
N VAL A 57 2.71 23.86 -22.91
CA VAL A 57 2.21 22.93 -23.94
C VAL A 57 3.38 22.27 -24.70
N ALA A 58 4.40 23.03 -25.08
CA ALA A 58 5.57 22.51 -25.79
C ALA A 58 6.38 21.52 -24.95
N ILE A 59 6.64 21.83 -23.67
CA ILE A 59 7.29 20.94 -22.70
C ILE A 59 6.47 19.66 -22.53
N SER A 60 5.15 19.80 -22.41
CA SER A 60 4.24 18.66 -22.28
C SER A 60 4.30 17.73 -23.50
N ALA A 61 4.26 18.31 -24.71
CA ALA A 61 4.33 17.59 -25.97
C ALA A 61 5.67 16.86 -26.11
N PHE A 62 6.77 17.56 -25.86
CA PHE A 62 8.12 17.00 -25.90
C PHE A 62 8.27 15.83 -24.92
N GLY A 63 7.82 16.01 -23.68
CA GLY A 63 7.82 14.94 -22.68
C GLY A 63 7.00 13.72 -23.12
N LEU A 64 5.81 13.91 -23.71
CA LEU A 64 4.96 12.80 -24.16
C LEU A 64 5.60 12.01 -25.31
N VAL A 65 6.12 12.72 -26.31
CA VAL A 65 6.73 12.13 -27.51
C VAL A 65 7.94 11.29 -27.15
N LEU A 66 8.72 11.69 -26.14
CA LEU A 66 9.85 10.90 -25.66
C LEU A 66 9.42 9.79 -24.71
N TRP A 67 8.53 10.07 -23.76
CA TRP A 67 8.15 9.13 -22.71
C TRP A 67 7.48 7.87 -23.24
N VAL A 68 6.51 8.02 -24.15
CA VAL A 68 5.68 6.90 -24.60
C VAL A 68 6.50 5.81 -25.30
N PRO A 69 7.40 6.13 -26.25
CA PRO A 69 8.29 5.12 -26.85
C PRO A 69 9.21 4.44 -25.83
N PHE A 70 9.84 5.19 -24.92
CA PHE A 70 10.71 4.58 -23.89
C PHE A 70 9.93 3.63 -22.97
N GLN A 71 8.70 4.00 -22.59
CA GLN A 71 7.85 3.15 -21.77
C GLN A 71 7.46 1.85 -22.51
N PHE A 72 7.12 1.93 -23.79
CA PHE A 72 6.81 0.73 -24.57
C PHE A 72 8.04 -0.15 -24.82
N SER A 73 9.22 0.44 -24.99
CA SER A 73 10.48 -0.34 -25.05
C SER A 73 10.67 -1.18 -23.79
N LEU A 74 10.39 -0.61 -22.62
CA LEU A 74 10.48 -1.33 -21.34
C LEU A 74 9.39 -2.41 -21.20
N LEU A 75 8.14 -2.12 -21.59
CA LEU A 75 7.02 -3.06 -21.48
C LEU A 75 7.09 -4.24 -22.46
N SER A 76 7.66 -4.03 -23.65
CA SER A 76 7.78 -5.06 -24.69
C SER A 76 8.93 -6.04 -24.46
N GLY A 77 9.87 -5.72 -23.56
CA GLY A 77 11.12 -6.48 -23.41
C GLY A 77 11.98 -6.46 -24.68
N ALA A 78 11.76 -5.47 -25.56
CA ALA A 78 12.45 -5.37 -26.84
C ALA A 78 13.96 -5.15 -26.65
N ASN A 79 14.76 -5.98 -27.33
CA ASN A 79 16.22 -5.87 -27.32
C ASN A 79 16.75 -4.84 -28.35
N SER A 80 15.87 -4.32 -29.21
CA SER A 80 16.22 -3.35 -30.25
C SER A 80 15.15 -2.24 -30.40
N PHE A 81 15.58 -1.09 -30.93
CA PHE A 81 14.68 0.04 -31.19
C PHE A 81 13.61 -0.30 -32.26
N SER A 82 13.96 -1.15 -33.24
CA SER A 82 13.01 -1.60 -34.27
C SER A 82 11.89 -2.44 -33.69
N ASP A 83 12.19 -3.34 -32.75
CA ASP A 83 11.19 -4.19 -32.11
C ASP A 83 10.24 -3.37 -31.24
N ALA A 84 10.79 -2.39 -30.50
CA ALA A 84 9.99 -1.44 -29.72
C ALA A 84 9.06 -0.60 -30.63
N PHE A 85 9.54 -0.17 -31.79
CA PHE A 85 8.74 0.59 -32.75
C PHE A 85 7.64 -0.27 -33.39
N ALA A 86 7.93 -1.53 -33.71
CA ALA A 86 6.94 -2.47 -34.25
C ALA A 86 5.82 -2.79 -33.24
N PHE A 87 6.13 -2.73 -31.94
CA PHE A 87 5.13 -2.89 -30.88
C PHE A 87 4.22 -1.66 -30.72
N LEU A 88 4.65 -0.48 -31.15
CA LEU A 88 3.98 0.80 -30.84
C LEU A 88 2.49 0.84 -31.22
N PRO A 89 2.03 0.39 -32.40
CA PRO A 89 0.60 0.42 -32.74
C PRO A 89 -0.23 -0.49 -31.83
N ARG A 90 0.27 -1.72 -31.55
CA ARG A 90 -0.39 -2.66 -30.64
C ARG A 90 -0.39 -2.12 -29.21
N GLY A 91 0.70 -1.53 -28.76
CA GLY A 91 0.81 -0.88 -27.46
C GLY A 91 -0.16 0.30 -27.31
N LEU A 92 -0.20 1.20 -28.28
CA LEU A 92 -1.02 2.42 -28.26
C LEU A 92 -2.53 2.12 -28.25
N PHE A 93 -2.99 1.17 -29.05
CA PHE A 93 -4.42 0.90 -29.18
C PHE A 93 -4.89 -0.32 -28.37
N GLY A 94 -3.98 -1.21 -27.97
CA GLY A 94 -4.30 -2.42 -27.23
C GLY A 94 -4.11 -2.32 -25.71
N THR A 95 -3.58 -1.20 -25.19
CA THR A 95 -3.34 -1.03 -23.75
C THR A 95 -4.03 0.20 -23.18
N ALA A 96 -4.43 0.13 -21.90
CA ALA A 96 -5.01 1.28 -21.19
C ALA A 96 -4.03 2.46 -21.12
N PHE A 97 -2.74 2.19 -20.96
CA PHE A 97 -1.67 3.18 -21.00
C PHE A 97 -1.59 3.88 -22.36
N GLY A 98 -1.64 3.10 -23.45
CA GLY A 98 -1.59 3.60 -24.81
C GLY A 98 -2.77 4.50 -25.15
N ILE A 99 -4.00 4.06 -24.85
CA ILE A 99 -5.22 4.83 -25.09
C ILE A 99 -5.16 6.15 -24.31
N ALA A 100 -4.76 6.10 -23.04
CA ALA A 100 -4.61 7.31 -22.23
C ALA A 100 -3.54 8.25 -22.80
N SER A 101 -2.47 7.73 -23.38
CA SER A 101 -1.41 8.52 -24.02
C SER A 101 -1.90 9.21 -25.29
N CYS A 102 -2.70 8.52 -26.12
CA CYS A 102 -3.36 9.10 -27.29
C CYS A 102 -4.33 10.22 -26.89
N LEU A 103 -5.14 10.02 -25.85
CA LEU A 103 -6.06 11.06 -25.35
C LEU A 103 -5.31 12.28 -24.81
N ARG A 104 -4.14 12.09 -24.17
CA ARG A 104 -3.27 13.22 -23.79
C ARG A 104 -2.68 13.94 -24.98
N ALA A 105 -2.23 13.21 -26.01
CA ALA A 105 -1.74 13.81 -27.24
C ALA A 105 -2.83 14.68 -27.90
N LEU A 106 -4.07 14.17 -27.97
CA LEU A 106 -5.22 14.92 -28.47
C LEU A 106 -5.48 16.18 -27.63
N ALA A 107 -5.46 16.08 -26.30
CA ALA A 107 -5.61 17.23 -25.42
C ALA A 107 -4.55 18.31 -25.65
N ILE A 108 -3.29 17.91 -25.87
CA ILE A 108 -2.17 18.82 -26.19
C ILE A 108 -2.40 19.49 -27.55
N VAL A 109 -2.82 18.75 -28.58
CA VAL A 109 -3.13 19.31 -29.91
C VAL A 109 -4.25 20.33 -29.82
N ILE A 110 -5.35 20.00 -29.12
CA ILE A 110 -6.45 20.95 -28.89
C ILE A 110 -5.95 22.19 -28.14
N ALA A 111 -5.04 22.01 -27.16
CA ALA A 111 -4.44 23.12 -26.45
C ALA A 111 -3.65 24.06 -27.37
N VAL A 112 -2.82 23.52 -28.27
CA VAL A 112 -2.09 24.31 -29.29
C VAL A 112 -3.06 25.12 -30.15
N LEU A 113 -4.14 24.50 -30.63
CA LEU A 113 -5.09 25.13 -31.54
C LEU A 113 -5.92 26.23 -30.86
N LEU A 114 -6.33 26.03 -29.61
CA LEU A 114 -7.24 26.94 -28.91
C LEU A 114 -6.53 28.04 -28.11
N LEU A 115 -5.25 27.86 -27.74
CA LEU A 115 -4.52 28.81 -26.90
C LEU A 115 -4.49 30.25 -27.44
N PRO A 116 -4.35 30.52 -28.75
CA PRO A 116 -4.40 31.88 -29.28
C PRO A 116 -5.73 32.61 -28.99
N TYR A 117 -6.84 31.87 -28.94
CA TYR A 117 -8.18 32.43 -28.70
C TYR A 117 -8.49 32.60 -27.21
N ALA A 118 -7.72 31.96 -26.34
CA ALA A 118 -7.88 32.01 -24.88
C ALA A 118 -7.59 33.40 -24.29
N GLU A 119 -6.89 34.28 -25.02
CA GLU A 119 -6.68 35.67 -24.60
C GLU A 119 -8.02 36.43 -24.50
N LYS A 120 -8.87 36.27 -25.51
CA LYS A 120 -10.11 37.05 -25.66
C LYS A 120 -11.32 36.37 -25.02
N SER A 121 -11.42 35.04 -25.09
CA SER A 121 -12.61 34.30 -24.65
C SER A 121 -12.43 33.60 -23.31
N GLN A 122 -13.30 33.91 -22.33
CA GLN A 122 -13.34 33.19 -21.06
C GLN A 122 -13.80 31.74 -21.22
N THR A 123 -14.75 31.47 -22.12
CA THR A 123 -15.23 30.12 -22.41
C THR A 123 -14.10 29.22 -22.90
N ILE A 124 -13.24 29.73 -23.79
CA ILE A 124 -12.09 28.97 -24.30
C ILE A 124 -11.07 28.70 -23.19
N ARG A 125 -10.84 29.65 -22.27
CA ARG A 125 -9.99 29.42 -21.08
C ARG A 125 -10.55 28.30 -20.20
N ILE A 126 -11.85 28.32 -19.94
CA ILE A 126 -12.51 27.28 -19.13
C ILE A 126 -12.43 25.92 -19.83
N LEU A 127 -12.69 25.87 -21.14
CA LEU A 127 -12.58 24.63 -21.92
C LEU A 127 -11.15 24.06 -21.87
N LEU A 128 -10.14 24.89 -22.11
CA LEU A 128 -8.72 24.49 -22.00
C LEU A 128 -8.36 24.01 -20.59
N PHE A 129 -8.89 24.66 -19.56
CA PHE A 129 -8.69 24.27 -18.17
C PHE A 129 -9.26 22.87 -17.91
N LEU A 130 -10.49 22.63 -18.34
CA LEU A 130 -11.14 21.32 -18.20
C LEU A 130 -10.39 20.23 -18.98
N ILE A 131 -9.91 20.53 -20.19
CA ILE A 131 -9.11 19.60 -20.99
C ILE A 131 -7.79 19.27 -20.27
N ALA A 132 -7.09 20.27 -19.71
CA ALA A 132 -5.84 20.07 -18.99
C ALA A 132 -6.05 19.24 -17.71
N VAL A 133 -7.12 19.50 -16.95
CA VAL A 133 -7.49 18.73 -15.76
C VAL A 133 -7.87 17.29 -16.13
N LEU A 134 -8.63 17.08 -17.21
CA LEU A 134 -8.96 15.74 -17.70
C LEU A 134 -7.71 14.98 -18.11
N ALA A 135 -6.78 15.63 -18.83
CA ALA A 135 -5.51 15.04 -19.23
C ALA A 135 -4.65 14.64 -18.02
N LEU A 136 -4.62 15.44 -16.96
CA LEU A 136 -3.99 15.09 -15.68
C LEU A 136 -4.70 13.88 -15.04
N GLY A 137 -6.03 13.87 -15.03
CA GLY A 137 -6.86 12.78 -14.49
C GLY A 137 -6.66 11.43 -15.18
N LEU A 138 -6.26 11.41 -16.46
CA LEU A 138 -5.89 10.18 -17.18
C LEU A 138 -4.70 9.43 -16.53
N GLN A 139 -4.00 10.04 -15.57
CA GLN A 139 -2.95 9.38 -14.80
C GLN A 139 -3.44 8.11 -14.08
N ILE A 140 -4.73 8.03 -13.76
CA ILE A 140 -5.38 6.84 -13.21
C ILE A 140 -5.18 5.58 -14.07
N ARG A 141 -5.00 5.72 -15.39
CA ARG A 141 -4.78 4.62 -16.34
C ARG A 141 -3.30 4.37 -16.65
N MET A 142 -2.40 5.18 -16.09
CA MET A 142 -0.97 5.23 -16.44
C MET A 142 -0.04 4.92 -15.26
N GLY A 143 -0.53 4.21 -14.24
CA GLY A 143 0.28 3.84 -13.09
C GLY A 143 -0.40 2.78 -12.24
N HIS A 144 0.16 2.51 -11.06
CA HIS A 144 -0.29 1.43 -10.16
C HIS A 144 -1.77 1.51 -9.77
N ALA A 145 -2.33 2.72 -9.75
CA ALA A 145 -3.76 2.92 -9.52
C ALA A 145 -4.66 2.25 -10.60
N ALA A 146 -4.14 1.96 -11.79
CA ALA A 146 -4.90 1.31 -12.87
C ALA A 146 -5.19 -0.16 -12.57
N ALA A 147 -4.35 -0.81 -11.76
CA ALA A 147 -4.49 -2.21 -11.35
C ALA A 147 -5.22 -2.37 -10.01
N ALA A 148 -5.70 -1.26 -9.41
CA ALA A 148 -6.34 -1.29 -8.11
C ALA A 148 -7.73 -1.95 -8.18
N HIS A 149 -8.01 -2.87 -7.26
CA HIS A 149 -9.33 -3.49 -7.10
C HIS A 149 -10.37 -2.59 -6.41
N THR A 150 -9.93 -1.46 -5.83
CA THR A 150 -10.79 -0.51 -5.11
C THR A 150 -10.83 0.84 -5.81
N ILE A 151 -11.93 1.57 -5.66
CA ILE A 151 -12.09 2.91 -6.23
C ILE A 151 -11.29 3.99 -5.46
N TRP A 152 -10.92 3.71 -4.21
CA TRP A 152 -10.27 4.68 -3.32
C TRP A 152 -8.88 5.10 -3.77
N LEU A 153 -8.02 4.15 -4.17
CA LEU A 153 -6.68 4.45 -4.66
C LEU A 153 -6.71 5.29 -5.95
N PRO A 154 -7.48 4.92 -7.00
CA PRO A 154 -7.66 5.73 -8.20
C PRO A 154 -8.16 7.16 -7.93
N LEU A 155 -9.16 7.33 -7.04
CA LEU A 155 -9.69 8.64 -6.67
C LEU A 155 -8.66 9.48 -5.89
N ALA A 156 -8.01 8.89 -4.89
CA ALA A 156 -7.01 9.56 -4.07
C ALA A 156 -5.82 10.05 -4.92
N VAL A 157 -5.31 9.22 -5.83
CA VAL A 157 -4.22 9.60 -6.74
C VAL A 157 -4.66 10.72 -7.68
N SER A 158 -5.87 10.64 -8.25
CA SER A 158 -6.37 11.65 -9.18
C SER A 158 -6.55 13.01 -8.49
N ALA A 159 -7.19 13.02 -7.31
CA ALA A 159 -7.37 14.23 -6.52
C ALA A 159 -6.02 14.83 -6.07
N HIS A 160 -5.08 13.99 -5.63
CA HIS A 160 -3.73 14.41 -5.26
C HIS A 160 -2.98 15.04 -6.43
N VAL A 161 -2.98 14.41 -7.62
CA VAL A 161 -2.30 14.93 -8.81
C VAL A 161 -2.90 16.25 -9.27
N ILE A 162 -4.24 16.36 -9.32
CA ILE A 162 -4.91 17.60 -9.75
C ILE A 162 -4.62 18.73 -8.75
N ALA A 163 -4.77 18.49 -7.44
CA ALA A 163 -4.48 19.51 -6.43
C ALA A 163 -3.02 19.97 -6.47
N GLY A 164 -2.07 19.03 -6.60
CA GLY A 164 -0.65 19.34 -6.75
C GLY A 164 -0.36 20.14 -8.01
N ALA A 165 -1.00 19.80 -9.13
CA ALA A 165 -0.86 20.51 -10.40
C ALA A 165 -1.40 21.94 -10.33
N LEU A 166 -2.57 22.16 -9.72
CA LEU A 166 -3.16 23.49 -9.58
C LEU A 166 -2.35 24.38 -8.63
N TRP A 167 -1.83 23.81 -7.53
CA TRP A 167 -0.93 24.54 -6.65
C TRP A 167 0.36 24.92 -7.37
N PHE A 168 1.14 23.93 -7.81
CA PHE A 168 2.44 24.14 -8.44
C PHE A 168 2.34 25.04 -9.68
N GLY A 169 1.39 24.77 -10.58
CA GLY A 169 1.23 25.49 -11.83
C GLY A 169 0.77 26.94 -11.68
N SER A 170 0.23 27.32 -10.52
CA SER A 170 -0.20 28.69 -10.24
C SER A 170 0.93 29.59 -9.72
N LEU A 171 2.05 29.02 -9.24
CA LEU A 171 3.15 29.80 -8.66
C LEU A 171 3.87 30.67 -9.69
N PRO A 172 4.25 30.18 -10.90
CA PRO A 172 4.92 31.03 -11.89
C PRO A 172 4.02 32.17 -12.40
N PRO A 173 2.73 31.97 -12.77
CA PRO A 173 1.83 33.06 -13.11
C PRO A 173 1.67 34.11 -12.00
N LEU A 174 1.65 33.69 -10.72
CA LEU A 174 1.62 34.61 -9.58
C LEU A 174 2.89 35.47 -9.53
N TYR A 175 4.05 34.84 -9.72
CA TYR A 175 5.34 35.52 -9.81
C TYR A 175 5.37 36.54 -10.97
N LEU A 176 4.86 36.15 -12.15
CA LEU A 176 4.76 37.02 -13.32
C LEU A 176 3.85 38.22 -13.07
N LEU A 177 2.69 38.02 -12.44
CA LEU A 177 1.78 39.13 -12.08
C LEU A 177 2.45 40.08 -11.08
N LEU A 178 3.16 39.56 -10.08
CA LEU A 178 3.93 40.38 -9.14
C LEU A 178 5.01 41.21 -9.82
N ARG A 179 5.59 40.76 -10.95
CA ARG A 179 6.54 41.55 -11.73
C ARG A 179 5.86 42.70 -12.49
N VAL A 180 4.63 42.49 -12.97
CA VAL A 180 3.86 43.52 -13.71
C VAL A 180 3.22 44.54 -12.77
N SER A 181 2.62 44.10 -11.68
CA SER A 181 1.93 44.95 -10.71
C SER A 181 2.03 44.34 -9.31
N ARG A 182 2.72 45.05 -8.40
CA ARG A 182 2.91 44.57 -7.02
C ARG A 182 1.59 44.41 -6.29
N ASP A 183 0.70 45.41 -6.38
CA ASP A 183 -0.54 45.43 -5.61
C ASP A 183 -1.54 44.37 -6.08
N ASP A 184 -1.70 44.22 -7.39
CA ASP A 184 -2.56 43.18 -7.98
C ASP A 184 -2.01 41.77 -7.70
N GLY A 185 -0.68 41.61 -7.75
CA GLY A 185 -0.01 40.36 -7.40
C GLY A 185 -0.19 39.99 -5.92
N LEU A 186 -0.13 40.96 -5.00
CA LEU A 186 -0.40 40.73 -3.57
C LEU A 186 -1.88 40.39 -3.30
N GLN A 187 -2.81 40.97 -4.05
CA GLN A 187 -4.23 40.59 -3.99
C GLN A 187 -4.45 39.16 -4.50
N ALA A 188 -3.84 38.80 -5.63
CA ALA A 188 -3.88 37.45 -6.17
C ALA A 188 -3.26 36.44 -5.20
N ALA A 189 -2.14 36.78 -4.54
CA ALA A 189 -1.51 35.94 -3.52
C ALA A 189 -2.43 35.66 -2.32
N ARG A 190 -3.18 36.67 -1.86
CA ARG A 190 -4.17 36.49 -0.77
C ARG A 190 -5.28 35.52 -1.16
N ARG A 191 -5.82 35.64 -2.38
CA ARG A 191 -6.82 34.68 -2.92
C ARG A 191 -6.21 33.29 -3.06
N PHE A 192 -5.01 33.19 -3.62
CA PHE A 192 -4.31 31.94 -3.80
C PHE A 192 -4.07 31.21 -2.48
N SER A 193 -3.77 31.93 -1.41
CA SER A 193 -3.53 31.33 -0.09
C SER A 193 -4.74 30.57 0.46
N LEU A 194 -5.98 30.98 0.13
CA LEU A 194 -7.19 30.23 0.50
C LEU A 194 -7.28 28.90 -0.26
N TYR A 195 -7.06 28.94 -1.58
CA TYR A 195 -7.03 27.72 -2.41
C TYR A 195 -5.86 26.81 -2.03
N GLY A 196 -4.71 27.38 -1.67
CA GLY A 196 -3.53 26.64 -1.21
C GLY A 196 -3.84 25.75 -0.01
N ILE A 197 -4.61 26.23 0.98
CA ILE A 197 -5.04 25.41 2.13
C ILE A 197 -5.88 24.22 1.66
N VAL A 198 -6.83 24.45 0.76
CA VAL A 198 -7.69 23.37 0.20
C VAL A 198 -6.83 22.35 -0.55
N PHE A 199 -5.89 22.80 -1.39
CA PHE A 199 -4.98 21.90 -2.11
C PHE A 199 -4.10 21.09 -1.17
N VAL A 200 -3.57 21.69 -0.10
CA VAL A 200 -2.78 20.99 0.91
C VAL A 200 -3.61 19.91 1.60
N ILE A 201 -4.85 20.19 1.99
CA ILE A 201 -5.75 19.19 2.60
C ILE A 201 -5.96 18.00 1.66
N ILE A 202 -6.29 18.27 0.38
CA ILE A 202 -6.48 17.22 -0.63
C ILE A 202 -5.18 16.41 -0.82
N LEU A 203 -4.03 17.08 -0.86
CA LEU A 203 -2.73 16.43 -1.01
C LEU A 203 -2.42 15.51 0.17
N VAL A 204 -2.63 15.96 1.41
CA VAL A 204 -2.37 15.18 2.62
C VAL A 204 -3.31 13.97 2.68
N VAL A 205 -4.62 14.17 2.50
CA VAL A 205 -5.59 13.06 2.52
C VAL A 205 -5.28 12.04 1.41
N GLY A 206 -5.06 12.53 0.18
CA GLY A 206 -4.72 11.66 -0.95
C GLY A 206 -3.39 10.94 -0.75
N ALA A 207 -2.38 11.60 -0.18
CA ALA A 207 -1.08 11.00 0.12
C ALA A 207 -1.16 9.94 1.23
N THR A 208 -1.97 10.14 2.25
CA THR A 208 -2.16 9.16 3.32
C THR A 208 -2.84 7.90 2.77
N ILE A 209 -3.92 8.05 2.00
CA ILE A 209 -4.64 6.91 1.41
C ILE A 209 -3.75 6.16 0.42
N ALA A 210 -3.16 6.87 -0.55
CA ALA A 210 -2.30 6.25 -1.56
C ALA A 210 -1.03 5.66 -0.93
N GLY A 211 -0.43 6.38 0.02
CA GLY A 211 0.76 5.94 0.75
C GLY A 211 0.52 4.65 1.53
N TRP A 212 -0.57 4.58 2.29
CA TRP A 212 -0.94 3.37 3.03
C TRP A 212 -1.12 2.17 2.11
N LEU A 213 -1.88 2.35 1.02
CA LEU A 213 -2.21 1.26 0.09
C LEU A 213 -1.02 0.83 -0.78
N LEU A 214 -0.10 1.73 -1.12
CA LEU A 214 1.03 1.42 -2.02
C LEU A 214 2.29 0.99 -1.27
N THR A 215 2.49 1.41 -0.02
CA THR A 215 3.64 0.99 0.79
C THR A 215 3.36 -0.23 1.66
N GLY A 216 2.10 -0.49 2.02
CA GLY A 216 1.78 -1.59 2.94
C GLY A 216 2.09 -1.26 4.40
N GLY A 217 2.24 0.01 4.73
CA GLY A 217 2.49 0.51 6.08
C GLY A 217 3.95 0.90 6.34
N LEU A 218 4.30 1.01 7.61
CA LEU A 218 5.63 1.50 8.03
C LEU A 218 6.80 0.63 7.52
N PRO A 219 6.72 -0.72 7.55
CA PRO A 219 7.79 -1.58 7.01
C PRO A 219 8.09 -1.27 5.55
N GLY A 220 7.07 -1.17 4.70
CA GLY A 220 7.28 -0.86 3.29
C GLY A 220 7.66 0.60 3.05
N LEU A 221 7.24 1.56 3.89
CA LEU A 221 7.66 2.96 3.77
C LEU A 221 9.18 3.13 3.99
N VAL A 222 9.78 2.36 4.91
CA VAL A 222 11.20 2.52 5.25
C VAL A 222 12.09 1.50 4.55
N GLY A 223 11.61 0.26 4.42
CA GLY A 223 12.40 -0.87 3.96
C GLY A 223 12.41 -1.09 2.44
N THR A 224 11.64 -0.32 1.66
CA THR A 224 11.57 -0.46 0.19
C THR A 224 12.16 0.74 -0.54
N THR A 225 12.55 0.57 -1.80
CA THR A 225 13.04 1.66 -2.65
C THR A 225 11.92 2.67 -2.90
N TYR A 226 10.71 2.17 -3.20
CA TYR A 226 9.50 2.98 -3.32
C TYR A 226 9.28 3.87 -2.09
N GLY A 227 9.33 3.28 -0.89
CA GLY A 227 9.13 3.98 0.37
C GLY A 227 10.16 5.09 0.63
N ARG A 228 11.44 4.83 0.35
CA ARG A 228 12.52 5.81 0.50
C ARG A 228 12.32 7.02 -0.42
N ILE A 229 11.92 6.82 -1.68
CA ILE A 229 11.59 7.93 -2.59
C ILE A 229 10.39 8.72 -2.05
N MET A 230 9.39 8.04 -1.49
CA MET A 230 8.24 8.68 -0.86
C MET A 230 8.64 9.52 0.37
N ILE A 231 9.57 9.05 1.20
CA ILE A 231 10.14 9.82 2.33
C ILE A 231 10.80 11.10 1.81
N VAL A 232 11.64 11.02 0.77
CA VAL A 232 12.25 12.21 0.16
C VAL A 232 11.17 13.20 -0.30
N LYS A 233 10.10 12.73 -0.94
CA LYS A 233 8.97 13.58 -1.35
C LYS A 233 8.26 14.24 -0.16
N ILE A 234 8.07 13.52 0.95
CA ILE A 234 7.49 14.06 2.19
C ILE A 234 8.38 15.15 2.77
N VAL A 235 9.70 14.93 2.84
CA VAL A 235 10.67 15.93 3.34
C VAL A 235 10.68 17.18 2.47
N LEU A 236 10.67 17.03 1.14
CA LEU A 236 10.59 18.16 0.21
C LEU A 236 9.28 18.95 0.38
N LEU A 237 8.15 18.26 0.53
CA LEU A 237 6.86 18.91 0.79
C LEU A 237 6.85 19.64 2.13
N ALA A 238 7.39 19.04 3.18
CA ALA A 238 7.51 19.67 4.49
C ALA A 238 8.36 20.95 4.40
N ALA A 239 9.51 20.90 3.72
CA ALA A 239 10.35 22.07 3.50
C ALA A 239 9.60 23.18 2.73
N MET A 240 8.88 22.82 1.67
CA MET A 240 8.06 23.76 0.90
C MET A 240 6.97 24.42 1.77
N LEU A 241 6.28 23.64 2.60
CA LEU A 241 5.26 24.14 3.52
C LEU A 241 5.83 25.03 4.62
N THR A 242 7.01 24.71 5.15
CA THR A 242 7.72 25.56 6.13
C THR A 242 8.07 26.91 5.52
N ILE A 243 8.59 26.94 4.29
CA ILE A 243 8.90 28.19 3.57
C ILE A 243 7.62 28.99 3.32
N ALA A 244 6.55 28.35 2.85
CA ALA A 244 5.27 28.99 2.61
C ALA A 244 4.66 29.59 3.90
N ALA A 245 4.75 28.86 5.02
CA ALA A 245 4.29 29.32 6.33
C ALA A 245 5.14 30.51 6.84
N PHE A 246 6.46 30.42 6.74
CA PHE A 246 7.37 31.51 7.11
C PHE A 246 7.09 32.78 6.31
N ASN A 247 6.88 32.63 5.01
CA ASN A 247 6.51 33.73 4.12
C ASN A 247 5.15 34.34 4.49
N ARG A 248 4.17 33.52 4.86
CA ARG A 248 2.85 33.97 5.29
C ARG A 248 2.88 34.72 6.61
N PHE A 249 3.53 34.17 7.65
CA PHE A 249 3.40 34.68 9.02
C PHE A 249 4.44 35.73 9.40
N TRP A 250 5.66 35.68 8.85
CA TRP A 250 6.71 36.63 9.20
C TRP A 250 6.96 37.66 8.10
N LEU A 251 7.33 37.22 6.89
CA LEU A 251 7.77 38.14 5.83
C LEU A 251 6.64 39.05 5.28
N SER A 252 5.38 38.62 5.37
CA SER A 252 4.25 39.41 4.87
C SER A 252 3.82 40.54 5.82
N HIS A 253 4.17 40.48 7.11
CA HIS A 253 3.71 41.43 8.14
C HIS A 253 4.47 42.77 8.12
N GLU A 254 5.73 42.80 7.65
CA GLU A 254 6.60 43.99 7.72
C GLU A 254 6.52 44.96 6.51
N GLY A 255 5.52 44.87 5.62
CA GLY A 255 5.35 45.85 4.52
C GLY A 255 6.43 45.85 3.41
N ARG A 256 7.56 45.14 3.60
CA ARG A 256 8.63 44.89 2.61
C ARG A 256 8.28 43.78 1.59
N SER A 257 7.02 43.35 1.56
CA SER A 257 6.51 42.06 1.05
C SER A 257 6.76 41.69 -0.43
N GLY A 258 7.09 42.64 -1.31
CA GLY A 258 7.16 42.36 -2.75
C GLY A 258 8.36 41.51 -3.17
N GLN A 259 9.55 41.79 -2.62
CA GLN A 259 10.79 41.10 -3.01
C GLN A 259 10.95 39.75 -2.29
N GLY A 260 10.68 39.68 -0.98
CA GLY A 260 10.73 38.43 -0.22
C GLY A 260 9.79 37.36 -0.78
N LEU A 261 8.54 37.75 -1.11
CA LEU A 261 7.57 36.85 -1.74
C LEU A 261 8.05 36.35 -3.12
N ARG A 262 8.71 37.19 -3.92
CA ARG A 262 9.26 36.77 -5.23
C ARG A 262 10.33 35.69 -5.08
N TYR A 263 11.26 35.83 -4.13
CA TYR A 263 12.27 34.80 -3.87
C TYR A 263 11.64 33.51 -3.32
N ALA A 264 10.68 33.63 -2.39
CA ALA A 264 9.95 32.47 -1.89
C ALA A 264 9.26 31.69 -3.02
N LEU A 265 8.57 32.37 -3.95
CA LEU A 265 7.93 31.73 -5.10
C LEU A 265 8.92 31.01 -6.02
N ILE A 266 10.13 31.54 -6.21
CA ILE A 266 11.18 30.88 -6.99
C ILE A 266 11.62 29.59 -6.29
N VAL A 267 11.93 29.68 -4.99
CA VAL A 267 12.36 28.53 -4.20
C VAL A 267 11.25 27.47 -4.13
N GLU A 268 10.01 27.86 -3.88
CA GLU A 268 8.84 26.97 -3.89
C GLU A 268 8.63 26.30 -5.26
N THR A 269 8.86 27.02 -6.37
CA THR A 269 8.76 26.44 -7.72
C THR A 269 9.89 25.42 -7.96
N ILE A 270 11.12 25.69 -7.49
CA ILE A 270 12.25 24.76 -7.62
C ILE A 270 12.01 23.49 -6.79
N ILE A 271 11.59 23.64 -5.52
CA ILE A 271 11.25 22.50 -4.66
C ILE A 271 10.06 21.74 -5.25
N GLY A 272 9.04 22.45 -5.74
CA GLY A 272 7.89 21.86 -6.43
C GLY A 272 8.31 21.01 -7.63
N LEU A 273 9.25 21.48 -8.45
CA LEU A 273 9.80 20.70 -9.55
C LEU A 273 10.52 19.43 -9.06
N ALA A 274 11.29 19.52 -7.97
CA ALA A 274 11.91 18.34 -7.35
C ALA A 274 10.86 17.35 -6.79
N VAL A 275 9.74 17.84 -6.25
CA VAL A 275 8.59 17.01 -5.83
C VAL A 275 7.95 16.31 -7.03
N PHE A 276 7.83 16.97 -8.18
CA PHE A 276 7.32 16.35 -9.41
C PHE A 276 8.29 15.31 -9.98
N LEU A 277 9.59 15.55 -9.90
CA LEU A 277 10.62 14.59 -10.32
C LEU A 277 10.59 13.34 -9.45
N THR A 278 10.56 13.50 -8.12
CA THR A 278 10.44 12.37 -7.18
C THR A 278 9.12 11.62 -7.35
N ALA A 279 8.00 12.32 -7.62
CA ALA A 279 6.74 11.67 -7.96
C ALA A 279 6.81 10.88 -9.29
N SER A 280 7.56 11.37 -10.27
CA SER A 280 7.76 10.67 -11.55
C SER A 280 8.65 9.44 -11.39
N LEU A 281 9.70 9.53 -10.57
CA LEU A 281 10.54 8.39 -10.17
C LEU A 281 9.75 7.33 -9.39
N LEU A 282 8.93 7.75 -8.43
CA LEU A 282 8.09 6.85 -7.64
C LEU A 282 7.16 6.02 -8.53
N ALA A 283 6.70 6.62 -9.63
CA ALA A 283 5.79 5.97 -10.55
C ALA A 283 6.49 5.07 -11.60
N THR A 284 7.83 4.98 -11.60
CA THR A 284 8.59 3.95 -12.33
C THR A 284 9.00 2.77 -11.45
N GLN A 285 8.98 2.93 -10.12
CA GLN A 285 9.27 1.83 -9.20
C GLN A 285 8.03 0.96 -8.98
N PRO A 286 8.18 -0.36 -8.74
CA PRO A 286 7.08 -1.18 -8.23
C PRO A 286 6.58 -0.62 -6.88
N PRO A 287 5.28 -0.74 -6.54
CA PRO A 287 4.77 -0.37 -5.22
C PRO A 287 5.53 -1.09 -4.11
N GLY A 288 5.71 -0.44 -2.96
CA GLY A 288 6.38 -1.05 -1.80
C GLY A 288 5.68 -2.33 -1.30
N VAL A 289 4.37 -2.48 -1.49
CA VAL A 289 3.64 -3.74 -1.22
C VAL A 289 4.08 -4.93 -2.09
N HIS A 290 4.82 -4.69 -3.16
CA HIS A 290 5.32 -5.70 -4.10
C HIS A 290 6.86 -5.79 -4.08
N GLU A 291 7.53 -5.04 -3.21
CA GLU A 291 8.96 -5.13 -2.99
C GLU A 291 9.24 -5.90 -1.69
N ASP A 292 10.33 -6.67 -1.68
CA ASP A 292 10.84 -7.24 -0.44
C ASP A 292 11.33 -6.13 0.50
N ILE A 293 11.01 -6.27 1.78
CA ILE A 293 11.30 -5.26 2.79
C ILE A 293 12.69 -5.50 3.36
N ILE A 294 13.63 -4.61 3.05
CA ILE A 294 14.97 -4.60 3.66
C ILE A 294 14.96 -3.60 4.82
N TRP A 295 14.71 -4.12 6.02
CA TRP A 295 14.57 -3.31 7.22
C TRP A 295 15.94 -2.77 7.70
N PRO A 296 16.12 -1.44 7.84
CA PRO A 296 17.44 -0.86 8.11
C PRO A 296 17.80 -0.74 9.60
N PHE A 297 16.91 -1.18 10.51
CA PHE A 297 17.10 -1.00 11.95
C PHE A 297 17.23 -2.34 12.67
N ALA A 298 17.95 -2.36 13.79
CA ALA A 298 18.14 -3.58 14.60
C ALA A 298 16.84 -4.07 15.29
N TYR A 299 15.85 -3.19 15.45
CA TYR A 299 14.59 -3.49 16.12
C TYR A 299 13.41 -3.21 15.21
N ARG A 300 12.35 -4.02 15.34
CA ARG A 300 11.06 -3.83 14.69
C ARG A 300 9.93 -3.83 15.71
N LEU A 301 8.79 -3.26 15.34
CA LEU A 301 7.57 -3.39 16.13
C LEU A 301 7.10 -4.85 16.11
N ARG A 302 6.56 -5.34 17.23
CA ARG A 302 5.93 -6.66 17.28
C ARG A 302 4.67 -6.69 16.41
N ASP A 303 4.43 -7.82 15.75
CA ASP A 303 3.31 -7.96 14.81
C ASP A 303 1.95 -8.06 15.52
N ASN A 304 1.95 -8.49 16.78
CA ASN A 304 0.76 -8.75 17.59
C ASN A 304 0.40 -7.60 18.57
N ILE A 305 0.93 -6.39 18.40
CA ILE A 305 0.69 -5.27 19.35
C ILE A 305 -0.80 -5.01 19.59
N LEU A 306 -1.62 -5.09 18.54
CA LEU A 306 -3.06 -4.81 18.62
C LEU A 306 -3.90 -6.01 19.04
N SER A 307 -3.40 -7.24 18.86
CA SER A 307 -4.11 -8.48 19.21
C SER A 307 -3.75 -9.01 20.59
N ASP A 308 -2.61 -8.58 21.15
CA ASP A 308 -2.17 -8.96 22.49
C ASP A 308 -2.80 -8.03 23.55
N ALA A 309 -3.75 -8.58 24.30
CA ALA A 309 -4.47 -7.85 25.35
C ALA A 309 -3.52 -7.24 26.40
N PHE A 310 -2.39 -7.89 26.69
CA PHE A 310 -1.41 -7.37 27.63
C PHE A 310 -0.68 -6.14 27.07
N LEU A 311 -0.25 -6.19 25.80
CA LEU A 311 0.39 -5.05 25.14
C LEU A 311 -0.57 -3.86 25.00
N VAL A 312 -1.83 -4.14 24.64
CA VAL A 312 -2.88 -3.11 24.54
C VAL A 312 -3.15 -2.47 25.91
N ASP A 313 -3.29 -3.26 26.97
CA ASP A 313 -3.51 -2.74 28.33
C ASP A 313 -2.29 -1.93 28.82
N ALA A 314 -1.06 -2.41 28.57
CA ALA A 314 0.17 -1.67 28.90
C ALA A 314 0.24 -0.32 28.18
N ALA A 315 -0.10 -0.27 26.89
CA ALA A 315 -0.17 0.97 26.12
C ALA A 315 -1.29 1.89 26.65
N TRP A 316 -2.48 1.34 26.91
CA TRP A 316 -3.62 2.10 27.40
C TRP A 316 -3.35 2.75 28.75
N ARG A 317 -2.79 2.01 29.72
CA ARG A 317 -2.39 2.55 31.03
C ARG A 317 -1.40 3.71 30.91
N SER A 318 -0.48 3.60 29.95
CA SER A 318 0.52 4.62 29.68
C SER A 318 -0.10 5.90 29.09
N PHE A 319 -0.94 5.78 28.05
CA PHE A 319 -1.44 6.94 27.30
C PHE A 319 -2.77 7.54 27.81
N ARG A 320 -3.55 6.80 28.61
CA ARG A 320 -4.82 7.28 29.20
C ARG A 320 -4.73 8.65 29.89
N PRO A 321 -3.74 8.96 30.75
CA PRO A 321 -3.66 10.28 31.40
C PRO A 321 -3.46 11.43 30.40
N LEU A 322 -2.67 11.21 29.33
CA LEU A 322 -2.49 12.19 28.27
C LEU A 322 -3.76 12.39 27.44
N LEU A 323 -4.47 11.31 27.12
CA LEU A 323 -5.75 11.38 26.41
C LEU A 323 -6.81 12.13 27.22
N LEU A 324 -6.94 11.81 28.52
CA LEU A 324 -7.84 12.53 29.42
C LEU A 324 -7.48 14.01 29.54
N ALA A 325 -6.18 14.32 29.68
CA ALA A 325 -5.72 15.70 29.71
C ALA A 325 -6.01 16.44 28.40
N PHE A 326 -5.85 15.79 27.24
CA PHE A 326 -6.22 16.36 25.95
C PHE A 326 -7.72 16.66 25.86
N LEU A 327 -8.58 15.70 26.21
CA LEU A 327 -10.04 15.87 26.16
C LEU A 327 -10.53 16.97 27.12
N ILE A 328 -10.00 17.00 28.35
CA ILE A 328 -10.31 18.05 29.33
C ILE A 328 -9.78 19.40 28.84
N GLY A 329 -8.57 19.44 28.26
CA GLY A 329 -7.98 20.66 27.68
C GLY A 329 -8.80 21.23 26.52
N VAL A 330 -9.33 20.37 25.64
CA VAL A 330 -10.29 20.78 24.60
C VAL A 330 -11.55 21.36 25.24
N GLY A 331 -12.08 20.74 26.29
CA GLY A 331 -13.20 21.29 27.07
C GLY A 331 -12.90 22.67 27.68
N CYS A 332 -11.68 22.88 28.17
CA CYS A 332 -11.23 24.17 28.73
C CYS A 332 -11.18 25.31 27.70
N LEU A 333 -11.19 25.04 26.39
CA LEU A 333 -11.27 26.08 25.36
C LEU A 333 -12.57 26.90 25.44
N SER A 334 -13.63 26.33 26.01
CA SER A 334 -14.91 27.00 26.25
C SER A 334 -14.89 28.02 27.39
N LEU A 335 -13.80 28.06 28.19
CA LEU A 335 -13.69 28.95 29.35
C LEU A 335 -13.30 30.38 28.91
N PRO A 336 -14.12 31.41 29.21
CA PRO A 336 -13.94 32.75 28.66
C PRO A 336 -12.70 33.51 29.19
N LYS A 337 -12.23 33.21 30.41
CA LYS A 337 -11.09 33.90 31.03
C LYS A 337 -9.92 32.98 31.43
N TRP A 338 -10.16 31.70 31.69
CA TRP A 338 -9.18 30.77 32.27
C TRP A 338 -8.71 29.68 31.31
N ARG A 339 -9.08 29.72 30.02
CA ARG A 339 -8.77 28.64 29.04
C ARG A 339 -7.29 28.26 29.00
N TRP A 340 -6.39 29.21 28.85
CA TRP A 340 -4.95 28.94 28.76
C TRP A 340 -4.33 28.39 30.06
N PRO A 341 -4.54 29.01 31.24
CA PRO A 341 -4.01 28.46 32.49
C PRO A 341 -4.63 27.09 32.83
N ALA A 342 -5.93 26.87 32.57
CA ALA A 342 -6.56 25.57 32.76
C ALA A 342 -5.97 24.49 31.83
N ILE A 343 -5.77 24.81 30.54
CA ILE A 343 -5.12 23.90 29.58
C ILE A 343 -3.70 23.55 30.03
N ILE A 344 -2.92 24.52 30.49
CA ILE A 344 -1.55 24.28 30.97
C ILE A 344 -1.55 23.37 32.19
N VAL A 345 -2.38 23.64 33.20
CA VAL A 345 -2.47 22.81 34.42
C VAL A 345 -2.88 21.37 34.07
N VAL A 346 -3.88 21.21 33.21
CA VAL A 346 -4.36 19.90 32.76
C VAL A 346 -3.28 19.16 31.98
N ALA A 347 -2.56 19.84 31.08
CA ALA A 347 -1.46 19.27 30.31
C ALA A 347 -0.29 18.84 31.20
N VAL A 348 0.12 19.68 32.16
CA VAL A 348 1.19 19.36 33.13
C VAL A 348 0.77 18.18 34.02
N THR A 349 -0.48 18.16 34.49
CA THR A 349 -1.00 17.06 35.31
C THR A 349 -1.05 15.75 34.51
N GLY A 350 -1.55 15.80 33.27
CA GLY A 350 -1.54 14.64 32.37
C GLY A 350 -0.14 14.12 32.09
N PHE A 351 0.84 15.01 31.92
CA PHE A 351 2.24 14.65 31.72
C PHE A 351 2.88 14.10 33.00
N ALA A 352 2.57 14.65 34.18
CA ALA A 352 3.06 14.14 35.46
C ALA A 352 2.54 12.73 35.77
N LEU A 353 1.32 12.42 35.32
CA LEU A 353 0.70 11.09 35.44
C LEU A 353 1.10 10.15 34.29
N PHE A 354 1.79 10.63 33.25
CA PHE A 354 2.24 9.81 32.13
C PHE A 354 3.32 8.84 32.59
N GLN A 355 3.02 7.55 32.46
CA GLN A 355 3.96 6.47 32.72
C GLN A 355 4.42 5.95 31.35
N PRO A 356 5.64 6.26 30.88
CA PRO A 356 6.06 5.84 29.55
C PRO A 356 6.09 4.31 29.47
N PRO A 357 5.54 3.72 28.40
CA PRO A 357 5.55 2.28 28.24
C PRO A 357 6.99 1.78 28.12
N ARG A 358 7.29 0.60 28.69
CA ARG A 358 8.57 -0.07 28.47
C ARG A 358 8.69 -0.45 27.01
N ILE A 359 9.51 0.28 26.25
CA ILE A 359 9.66 0.13 24.79
C ILE A 359 9.98 -1.31 24.41
N GLY A 360 10.80 -2.02 25.20
CA GLY A 360 11.14 -3.44 24.99
C GLY A 360 9.96 -4.42 24.95
N LEU A 361 8.78 -4.04 25.45
CA LEU A 361 7.56 -4.85 25.29
C LEU A 361 6.98 -4.75 23.87
N PHE A 362 7.14 -3.60 23.22
CA PHE A 362 6.53 -3.30 21.92
C PHE A 362 7.48 -3.55 20.75
N VAL A 363 8.78 -3.72 21.02
CA VAL A 363 9.79 -4.03 20.02
C VAL A 363 10.33 -5.44 20.19
N GLN A 364 10.85 -5.98 19.10
CA GLN A 364 11.63 -7.21 19.06
C GLN A 364 12.79 -7.06 18.07
N ASP A 365 13.79 -7.92 18.20
CA ASP A 365 14.94 -7.92 17.29
C ASP A 365 14.47 -8.16 15.85
N ALA A 366 15.02 -7.37 14.95
CA ALA A 366 14.81 -7.54 13.53
C ALA A 366 15.96 -8.34 12.93
N ASN A 367 15.62 -9.26 12.04
CA ASN A 367 16.54 -10.04 11.25
C ASN A 367 16.19 -9.92 9.76
N GLU A 368 17.04 -10.48 8.90
CA GLU A 368 16.88 -10.41 7.45
C GLU A 368 15.58 -11.09 6.98
N ALA A 369 15.09 -12.07 7.72
CA ALA A 369 13.86 -12.77 7.40
C ALA A 369 12.61 -12.10 7.99
N SER A 370 12.70 -11.14 8.91
CA SER A 370 11.57 -10.62 9.71
C SER A 370 10.33 -10.20 8.91
N PHE A 371 10.51 -9.75 7.66
CA PHE A 371 9.41 -9.34 6.78
C PHE A 371 9.24 -10.23 5.54
N LEU A 372 10.00 -11.32 5.44
CA LEU A 372 9.84 -12.31 4.38
C LEU A 372 8.57 -13.13 4.60
N ARG A 373 7.92 -13.45 3.49
CA ARG A 373 6.79 -14.39 3.41
C ARG A 373 7.23 -15.66 2.72
N SER A 374 6.55 -16.77 3.02
CA SER A 374 6.84 -18.07 2.43
C SER A 374 6.64 -18.03 0.90
N PRO A 375 7.68 -18.25 0.07
CA PRO A 375 7.57 -18.20 -1.40
C PRO A 375 6.92 -19.46 -1.98
N THR A 376 6.73 -20.50 -1.17
CA THR A 376 6.13 -21.79 -1.56
C THR A 376 4.63 -21.72 -1.77
N SER A 377 4.01 -20.57 -1.46
CA SER A 377 2.58 -20.30 -1.66
C SER A 377 1.65 -21.27 -0.93
N TYR A 378 2.09 -21.86 0.19
CA TYR A 378 1.31 -22.80 0.98
C TYR A 378 0.70 -23.95 0.16
N THR A 379 1.48 -24.45 -0.81
CA THR A 379 1.04 -25.54 -1.70
C THR A 379 1.04 -26.88 -0.99
N SER A 380 0.14 -27.78 -1.38
CA SER A 380 0.10 -29.16 -0.84
C SER A 380 1.46 -29.87 -0.97
N ILE A 381 2.18 -29.64 -2.08
CA ILE A 381 3.54 -30.15 -2.30
C ILE A 381 4.53 -29.60 -1.26
N ALA A 382 4.45 -28.31 -0.94
CA ALA A 382 5.33 -27.70 0.05
C ALA A 382 5.02 -28.21 1.46
N ILE A 383 3.73 -28.29 1.83
CA ILE A 383 3.29 -28.83 3.12
C ILE A 383 3.76 -30.29 3.28
N SER A 384 3.58 -31.13 2.25
CA SER A 384 4.02 -32.52 2.26
C SER A 384 5.55 -32.65 2.36
N ARG A 385 6.31 -31.83 1.63
CA ARG A 385 7.77 -31.76 1.76
C ARG A 385 8.19 -31.36 3.18
N GLY A 386 7.51 -30.36 3.76
CA GLY A 386 7.74 -29.91 5.12
C GLY A 386 7.50 -31.01 6.15
N ALA A 387 6.39 -31.74 6.03
CA ALA A 387 6.07 -32.87 6.91
C ALA A 387 7.17 -33.95 6.88
N ALA A 388 7.65 -34.31 5.68
CA ALA A 388 8.74 -35.26 5.52
C ALA A 388 10.05 -34.76 6.15
N ALA A 389 10.39 -33.50 5.92
CA ALA A 389 11.59 -32.87 6.50
C ALA A 389 11.49 -32.78 8.03
N PHE A 390 10.30 -32.53 8.58
CA PHE A 390 10.09 -32.37 10.01
C PHE A 390 10.38 -33.67 10.78
N GLY A 391 9.93 -34.81 10.23
CA GLY A 391 10.20 -36.13 10.83
C GLY A 391 11.69 -36.44 10.97
N GLY A 392 12.49 -36.09 9.95
CA GLY A 392 13.93 -36.35 9.95
C GLY A 392 14.77 -35.38 10.79
N ASN A 393 14.31 -34.15 10.99
CA ASN A 393 15.13 -33.07 11.56
C ASN A 393 14.62 -32.52 12.89
N CYS A 394 13.31 -32.50 13.11
CA CYS A 394 12.68 -31.74 14.20
C CYS A 394 12.00 -32.63 15.25
N ALA A 395 11.45 -33.78 14.83
CA ALA A 395 10.59 -34.62 15.66
C ALA A 395 11.29 -35.20 16.91
N SER A 396 12.62 -35.36 16.90
CA SER A 396 13.35 -35.90 18.05
C SER A 396 13.23 -35.02 19.32
N CYS A 397 13.08 -33.70 19.17
CA CYS A 397 12.82 -32.77 20.27
C CYS A 397 11.35 -32.31 20.29
N HIS A 398 10.76 -32.02 19.12
CA HIS A 398 9.39 -31.47 19.06
C HIS A 398 8.28 -32.53 19.09
N GLY A 399 8.60 -33.82 18.96
CA GLY A 399 7.63 -34.90 18.79
C GLY A 399 7.04 -34.95 17.37
N ASN A 400 6.55 -36.11 16.93
CA ASN A 400 5.90 -36.24 15.61
C ASN A 400 4.61 -35.43 15.47
N ASP A 401 3.97 -35.08 16.60
CA ASP A 401 2.77 -34.24 16.67
C ASP A 401 3.09 -32.75 16.87
N GLY A 402 4.37 -32.38 16.96
CA GLY A 402 4.85 -31.01 17.14
C GLY A 402 4.57 -30.41 18.52
N ARG A 403 4.14 -31.20 19.51
CA ARG A 403 3.73 -30.68 20.84
C ARG A 403 4.88 -30.47 21.84
N GLY A 404 6.13 -30.60 21.39
CA GLY A 404 7.31 -30.46 22.23
C GLY A 404 7.55 -31.67 23.13
N ARG A 405 7.08 -32.86 22.75
CA ARG A 405 7.20 -34.09 23.56
C ARG A 405 8.07 -35.16 22.89
N GLY A 406 9.13 -34.72 22.20
CA GLY A 406 10.11 -35.63 21.61
C GLY A 406 10.96 -36.33 22.68
N GLU A 407 11.57 -37.45 22.32
CA GLU A 407 12.41 -38.24 23.22
C GLU A 407 13.58 -37.45 23.82
N LYS A 408 14.10 -36.45 23.09
CA LYS A 408 15.20 -35.59 23.53
C LYS A 408 14.74 -34.33 24.29
N ALA A 409 13.45 -34.03 24.35
CA ALA A 409 12.92 -32.81 24.97
C ALA A 409 13.24 -32.67 26.46
N THR A 410 13.37 -33.80 27.17
CA THR A 410 13.61 -33.84 28.62
C THR A 410 15.04 -33.49 29.04
N GLY A 411 15.99 -33.45 28.10
CA GLY A 411 17.39 -33.11 28.36
C GLY A 411 17.75 -31.65 28.12
N ASP A 412 16.87 -30.87 27.51
CA ASP A 412 17.17 -29.49 27.09
C ASP A 412 16.92 -28.48 28.23
N PRO A 413 17.78 -27.43 28.34
CA PRO A 413 17.63 -26.41 29.36
C PRO A 413 16.35 -25.57 29.22
N VAL A 414 15.75 -25.56 28.03
CA VAL A 414 14.44 -24.96 27.76
C VAL A 414 13.61 -25.96 26.98
N TRP A 415 12.42 -26.27 27.50
CA TRP A 415 11.50 -27.21 26.89
C TRP A 415 11.05 -26.71 25.50
N PRO A 416 11.10 -27.56 24.44
CA PRO A 416 10.63 -27.18 23.12
C PRO A 416 9.16 -26.72 23.13
N PRO A 417 8.82 -25.59 22.50
CA PRO A 417 7.45 -25.09 22.51
C PRO A 417 6.49 -26.03 21.76
N ASP A 418 5.21 -26.00 22.17
CA ASP A 418 4.11 -26.63 21.44
C ASP A 418 3.85 -25.86 20.13
N LEU A 419 4.32 -26.41 19.01
CA LEU A 419 4.20 -25.82 17.67
C LEU A 419 2.76 -25.85 17.16
N THR A 420 1.86 -26.59 17.80
CA THR A 420 0.43 -26.59 17.46
C THR A 420 -0.33 -25.44 18.10
N ALA A 421 0.29 -24.67 18.99
CA ALA A 421 -0.36 -23.54 19.65
C ALA A 421 -0.76 -22.45 18.64
N SER A 422 -1.88 -21.77 18.88
CA SER A 422 -2.41 -20.71 18.00
C SER A 422 -1.41 -19.59 17.72
N LEU A 423 -0.46 -19.36 18.63
CA LEU A 423 0.64 -18.41 18.43
C LEU A 423 1.44 -18.69 17.16
N PHE A 424 1.63 -19.96 16.76
CA PHE A 424 2.36 -20.32 15.54
C PHE A 424 1.51 -20.20 14.27
N ALA A 425 0.18 -20.19 14.40
CA ALA A 425 -0.70 -19.82 13.29
C ALA A 425 -0.59 -18.32 12.97
N ASP A 426 -0.41 -17.48 13.99
CA ASP A 426 -0.34 -16.01 13.84
C ASP A 426 1.09 -15.43 13.80
N ARG A 427 2.12 -16.22 14.10
CA ARG A 427 3.53 -15.79 14.03
C ARG A 427 3.93 -15.52 12.59
N SER A 428 4.81 -14.55 12.34
CA SER A 428 5.31 -14.23 11.00
C SER A 428 6.18 -15.36 10.42
N ASP A 429 5.98 -15.64 9.13
CA ASP A 429 6.71 -16.64 8.32
C ASP A 429 8.22 -16.58 8.51
N GLY A 430 8.77 -15.39 8.29
CA GLY A 430 10.18 -15.10 8.41
C GLY A 430 10.80 -15.41 9.76
N GLU A 431 10.06 -15.26 10.86
CA GLU A 431 10.57 -15.57 12.19
C GLU A 431 10.67 -17.07 12.43
N ILE A 432 9.70 -17.84 11.93
CA ILE A 432 9.77 -19.31 11.98
C ILE A 432 10.94 -19.78 11.11
N PHE A 433 11.06 -19.24 9.89
CA PHE A 433 12.19 -19.52 9.00
C PHE A 433 13.55 -19.18 9.63
N TRP A 434 13.68 -17.99 10.20
CA TRP A 434 14.93 -17.54 10.85
C TRP A 434 15.33 -18.47 11.99
N THR A 435 14.36 -18.84 12.84
CA THR A 435 14.58 -19.74 13.97
C THR A 435 15.00 -21.14 13.50
N ILE A 436 14.43 -21.66 12.40
CA ILE A 436 14.84 -22.94 11.82
C ILE A 436 16.28 -22.86 11.31
N MET A 437 16.63 -21.80 10.59
CA MET A 437 17.94 -21.70 9.94
C MET A 437 19.06 -21.44 10.94
N HIS A 438 18.86 -20.50 11.88
CA HIS A 438 19.91 -20.00 12.77
C HIS A 438 19.80 -20.52 14.21
N GLY A 439 18.70 -21.20 14.56
CA GLY A 439 18.48 -21.71 15.91
C GLY A 439 18.09 -20.62 16.91
N LYS A 440 18.32 -20.90 18.20
CA LYS A 440 18.03 -19.98 19.30
C LYS A 440 19.01 -20.18 20.45
N GLU A 441 19.55 -19.07 20.95
CA GLU A 441 20.43 -19.03 22.12
C GLU A 441 19.70 -18.53 23.37
N LEU A 442 20.21 -18.95 24.53
CA LEU A 442 19.85 -18.44 25.85
C LEU A 442 20.67 -17.19 26.17
N GLU A 443 20.25 -16.43 27.19
CA GLU A 443 20.97 -15.21 27.63
C GLU A 443 22.42 -15.49 28.07
N ASP A 444 22.71 -16.70 28.51
CA ASP A 444 24.06 -17.15 28.90
C ASP A 444 24.90 -17.69 27.72
N GLY A 445 24.40 -17.58 26.49
CA GLY A 445 25.06 -18.00 25.26
C GLY A 445 24.94 -19.50 24.94
N ARG A 446 24.24 -20.30 25.76
CA ARG A 446 23.98 -21.71 25.44
C ARG A 446 22.94 -21.82 24.34
N GLN A 447 23.17 -22.72 23.39
CA GLN A 447 22.21 -23.06 22.34
C GLN A 447 21.02 -23.83 22.92
N SER A 448 19.81 -23.27 22.77
CA SER A 448 18.53 -23.91 23.15
C SER A 448 17.87 -24.64 21.99
N MET A 449 18.15 -24.22 20.76
CA MET A 449 17.71 -24.90 19.54
C MET A 449 18.83 -24.72 18.51
N PRO A 450 19.36 -25.82 17.91
CA PRO A 450 20.41 -25.69 16.90
C PRO A 450 19.86 -25.05 15.61
N GLY A 451 20.73 -24.32 14.90
CA GLY A 451 20.45 -23.89 13.54
C GLY A 451 20.63 -25.02 12.52
N PHE A 452 19.80 -25.02 11.47
CA PHE A 452 19.81 -26.04 10.41
C PHE A 452 20.34 -25.54 9.07
N GLU A 453 20.96 -24.36 9.02
CA GLU A 453 21.51 -23.75 7.80
C GLU A 453 22.51 -24.63 7.03
N THR A 454 23.23 -25.54 7.70
CA THR A 454 24.15 -26.49 7.05
C THR A 454 23.46 -27.78 6.59
N ALA A 455 22.25 -28.06 7.08
CA ALA A 455 21.53 -29.31 6.84
C ALA A 455 20.34 -29.16 5.88
N LEU A 456 19.77 -27.96 5.78
CA LEU A 456 18.57 -27.67 5.00
C LEU A 456 18.81 -26.57 3.97
N ASP A 457 18.25 -26.75 2.77
CA ASP A 457 18.14 -25.66 1.82
C ASP A 457 16.96 -24.73 2.16
N ALA A 458 17.00 -23.50 1.65
CA ALA A 458 15.96 -22.50 1.94
C ALA A 458 14.56 -22.97 1.52
N LYS A 459 14.46 -23.74 0.43
CA LYS A 459 13.18 -24.28 -0.08
C LYS A 459 12.56 -25.28 0.91
N THR A 460 13.37 -26.14 1.51
CA THR A 460 12.91 -27.10 2.52
C THR A 460 12.60 -26.42 3.84
N ALA A 461 13.39 -25.43 4.26
CA ALA A 461 13.10 -24.61 5.42
C ALA A 461 11.76 -23.84 5.29
N TRP A 462 11.46 -23.24 4.13
CA TRP A 462 10.14 -22.64 3.88
C TRP A 462 9.01 -23.68 3.86
N SER A 463 9.28 -24.88 3.34
CA SER A 463 8.32 -25.99 3.38
C SER A 463 8.02 -26.44 4.83
N LEU A 464 9.02 -26.41 5.72
CA LEU A 464 8.84 -26.64 7.15
C LEU A 464 7.97 -25.56 7.81
N VAL A 465 8.12 -24.28 7.42
CA VAL A 465 7.24 -23.20 7.89
C VAL A 465 5.79 -23.51 7.52
N ASP A 466 5.51 -23.88 6.26
CA ASP A 466 4.17 -24.25 5.82
C ASP A 466 3.61 -25.45 6.61
N TYR A 467 4.43 -26.45 6.92
CA TYR A 467 4.03 -27.58 7.75
C TYR A 467 3.69 -27.17 9.19
N ILE A 468 4.54 -26.35 9.84
CA ILE A 468 4.31 -25.84 11.20
C ILE A 468 2.99 -25.05 11.26
N ARG A 469 2.73 -24.23 10.24
CA ARG A 469 1.45 -23.53 10.12
C ARG A 469 0.26 -24.48 9.96
N THR A 470 0.43 -25.55 9.20
CA THR A 470 -0.61 -26.55 8.97
C THR A 470 -1.02 -27.22 10.28
N ILE A 471 -0.06 -27.67 11.09
CA ILE A 471 -0.36 -28.32 12.38
C ILE A 471 -0.91 -27.34 13.44
N ALA A 472 -0.51 -26.06 13.40
CA ALA A 472 -1.11 -25.02 14.23
C ALA A 472 -2.55 -24.73 13.82
N SER A 473 -2.80 -24.65 12.50
CA SER A 473 -4.14 -24.47 11.92
C SER A 473 -5.06 -25.64 12.24
N ALA A 474 -4.55 -26.88 12.18
CA ALA A 474 -5.30 -28.08 12.55
C ALA A 474 -5.91 -27.99 13.95
N ARG A 475 -5.14 -27.48 14.92
CA ARG A 475 -5.63 -27.26 16.28
C ARG A 475 -6.69 -26.17 16.32
N MET A 476 -6.48 -25.04 15.65
CA MET A 476 -7.45 -23.93 15.63
C MET A 476 -8.80 -24.36 15.03
N ILE A 477 -8.77 -25.08 13.91
CA ILE A 477 -9.97 -25.60 13.24
C ILE A 477 -10.70 -26.64 14.12
N GLY A 478 -9.96 -27.32 15.01
CA GLY A 478 -10.53 -28.27 15.97
C GLY A 478 -11.13 -27.65 17.24
N LEU A 479 -10.93 -26.35 17.49
CA LEU A 479 -11.53 -25.68 18.63
C LEU A 479 -13.01 -25.33 18.34
N PRO A 480 -13.92 -25.47 19.32
CA PRO A 480 -15.31 -25.06 19.14
C PRO A 480 -15.39 -23.54 18.92
N ALA A 481 -15.92 -23.11 17.78
CA ALA A 481 -16.23 -21.70 17.55
C ALA A 481 -17.72 -21.42 17.85
N PRO A 482 -18.07 -20.16 18.18
CA PRO A 482 -19.47 -19.75 18.26
C PRO A 482 -20.20 -20.06 16.94
N ASP A 483 -21.45 -20.51 17.03
CA ASP A 483 -22.36 -20.71 15.89
C ASP A 483 -22.01 -21.86 14.92
N GLY A 484 -21.12 -22.77 15.32
CA GLY A 484 -20.74 -23.96 14.52
C GLY A 484 -19.78 -23.67 13.37
N GLU A 485 -19.17 -22.48 13.32
CA GLU A 485 -18.03 -22.18 12.46
C GLU A 485 -16.74 -22.81 13.03
N VAL A 486 -15.65 -22.76 12.26
CA VAL A 486 -14.29 -22.97 12.79
C VAL A 486 -13.55 -21.66 12.88
N TYR A 487 -12.49 -21.61 13.70
CA TYR A 487 -11.54 -20.51 13.60
C TYR A 487 -10.93 -20.51 12.18
N PRO A 488 -11.02 -19.39 11.43
CA PRO A 488 -10.60 -19.35 10.04
C PRO A 488 -9.11 -19.70 9.89
N ALA A 489 -8.82 -20.59 8.96
CA ALA A 489 -7.47 -21.03 8.65
C ALA A 489 -7.27 -21.14 7.14
N ALA A 490 -6.07 -20.88 6.64
CA ALA A 490 -5.81 -20.97 5.21
C ALA A 490 -5.92 -22.43 4.72
N SER A 491 -6.59 -22.60 3.59
CA SER A 491 -6.63 -23.89 2.91
C SER A 491 -5.33 -24.10 2.11
N PRO A 492 -4.77 -25.33 2.08
CA PRO A 492 -3.66 -25.68 1.21
C PRO A 492 -3.95 -25.31 -0.24
N ARG A 493 -2.97 -24.74 -0.95
CA ARG A 493 -3.12 -24.49 -2.38
C ARG A 493 -3.04 -25.79 -3.16
N ILE A 494 -4.17 -26.16 -3.76
CA ILE A 494 -4.35 -27.41 -4.51
C ILE A 494 -4.82 -27.06 -5.94
N THR A 495 -4.17 -27.64 -6.94
CA THR A 495 -4.58 -27.48 -8.34
C THR A 495 -5.66 -28.51 -8.69
N VAL A 496 -6.82 -28.02 -9.11
CA VAL A 496 -7.99 -28.83 -9.46
C VAL A 496 -8.49 -28.51 -10.86
N TYR A 497 -9.10 -29.50 -11.51
CA TYR A 497 -9.68 -29.37 -12.84
C TYR A 497 -11.17 -29.63 -12.77
N CYS A 498 -11.98 -28.61 -13.03
CA CYS A 498 -13.44 -28.71 -13.05
C CYS A 498 -13.92 -28.50 -14.49
N ASN A 499 -14.60 -29.49 -15.09
CA ASN A 499 -15.05 -29.43 -16.49
C ASN A 499 -13.93 -29.04 -17.48
N GLY A 500 -12.71 -29.55 -17.27
CA GLY A 500 -11.54 -29.27 -18.10
C GLY A 500 -10.89 -27.88 -17.90
N LYS A 501 -11.42 -27.03 -17.01
CA LYS A 501 -10.81 -25.74 -16.64
C LYS A 501 -9.97 -25.89 -15.38
N ARG A 502 -8.77 -25.30 -15.39
CA ARG A 502 -7.86 -25.29 -14.23
C ARG A 502 -8.29 -24.21 -13.22
N TYR A 503 -8.36 -24.62 -11.95
CA TYR A 503 -8.55 -23.74 -10.80
C TYR A 503 -7.48 -24.02 -9.75
N GLU A 504 -7.21 -23.03 -8.90
CA GLU A 504 -6.35 -23.17 -7.72
C GLU A 504 -7.17 -22.87 -6.48
N LEU A 505 -7.37 -23.90 -5.66
CA LEU A 505 -7.96 -23.78 -4.33
C LEU A 505 -6.97 -23.04 -3.42
N GLY A 506 -7.45 -22.33 -2.38
CA GLY A 506 -6.57 -21.57 -1.48
C GLY A 506 -6.07 -20.24 -2.09
N ARG A 507 -6.69 -19.81 -3.19
CA ARG A 507 -6.52 -18.48 -3.80
C ARG A 507 -7.89 -17.86 -4.03
N GLN A 508 -7.93 -16.53 -4.14
CA GLN A 508 -9.16 -15.81 -4.50
C GLN A 508 -9.77 -16.38 -5.78
N SER A 509 -11.01 -16.84 -5.69
CA SER A 509 -11.80 -17.44 -6.76
C SER A 509 -13.27 -17.08 -6.59
N ASP A 510 -14.09 -17.25 -7.63
CA ASP A 510 -15.54 -16.98 -7.52
C ASP A 510 -16.33 -18.14 -6.86
N ASN A 511 -15.64 -19.21 -6.48
CA ASN A 511 -16.24 -20.47 -6.03
C ASN A 511 -15.95 -20.73 -4.55
N PHE A 512 -16.91 -21.34 -3.87
CA PHE A 512 -16.67 -22.06 -2.62
C PHE A 512 -16.14 -23.46 -2.96
N TRP A 513 -15.34 -24.03 -2.07
CA TRP A 513 -14.75 -25.34 -2.27
C TRP A 513 -15.10 -26.26 -1.10
N LEU A 514 -15.72 -27.40 -1.41
CA LEU A 514 -15.95 -28.45 -0.45
C LEU A 514 -14.87 -29.53 -0.63
N LEU A 515 -14.10 -29.77 0.41
CA LEU A 515 -13.06 -30.80 0.45
C LEU A 515 -13.59 -31.95 1.32
N HIS A 516 -13.68 -33.14 0.76
CA HIS A 516 -14.08 -34.35 1.47
C HIS A 516 -12.89 -35.30 1.52
N LEU A 517 -12.42 -35.61 2.73
CA LEU A 517 -11.32 -36.54 2.95
C LEU A 517 -11.89 -37.79 3.64
N GLN A 518 -11.69 -38.95 3.03
CA GLN A 518 -12.08 -40.25 3.58
C GLN A 518 -11.05 -41.31 3.17
N ASN A 519 -10.54 -42.09 4.13
CA ASN A 519 -9.56 -43.17 3.86
C ASN A 519 -8.38 -42.72 2.99
N GLU A 520 -7.76 -41.57 3.31
CA GLU A 520 -6.66 -40.96 2.53
C GLU A 520 -7.01 -40.53 1.10
N HIS A 521 -8.27 -40.64 0.68
CA HIS A 521 -8.75 -40.15 -0.60
C HIS A 521 -9.42 -38.78 -0.43
N LEU A 522 -8.97 -37.81 -1.22
CA LEU A 522 -9.50 -36.46 -1.24
C LEU A 522 -10.38 -36.24 -2.46
N GLU A 523 -11.65 -35.93 -2.23
CA GLU A 523 -12.59 -35.46 -3.23
C GLU A 523 -12.79 -33.94 -3.06
N VAL A 524 -12.77 -33.21 -4.17
CA VAL A 524 -12.98 -31.75 -4.16
C VAL A 524 -14.17 -31.39 -5.04
N PHE A 525 -15.06 -30.56 -4.50
CA PHE A 525 -16.23 -30.05 -5.22
C PHE A 525 -16.21 -28.53 -5.27
N SER A 526 -16.43 -27.95 -6.44
CA SER A 526 -16.76 -26.53 -6.56
C SER A 526 -18.23 -26.34 -6.22
N VAL A 527 -18.54 -25.46 -5.27
CA VAL A 527 -19.91 -25.16 -4.84
C VAL A 527 -20.28 -23.77 -5.34
N GLY A 528 -21.26 -23.74 -6.25
CA GLY A 528 -21.80 -22.51 -6.83
C GLY A 528 -23.30 -22.37 -6.58
N SER A 529 -23.91 -21.32 -7.15
CA SER A 529 -25.37 -21.10 -7.07
C SER A 529 -26.19 -22.20 -7.76
N ASN A 530 -25.58 -22.94 -8.69
CA ASN A 530 -26.24 -23.94 -9.53
C ASN A 530 -25.99 -25.39 -9.05
N GLY A 531 -25.43 -25.57 -7.85
CA GLY A 531 -25.10 -26.87 -7.27
C GLY A 531 -23.60 -27.11 -7.06
N SER A 532 -23.24 -28.34 -6.70
CA SER A 532 -21.85 -28.79 -6.58
C SER A 532 -21.39 -29.52 -7.85
N THR A 533 -20.14 -29.30 -8.24
CA THR A 533 -19.50 -30.01 -9.36
C THR A 533 -18.22 -30.64 -8.83
N GLN A 534 -18.05 -31.96 -9.02
CA GLN A 534 -16.83 -32.66 -8.65
C GLN A 534 -15.68 -32.26 -9.58
N CYS A 535 -14.50 -32.06 -9.01
CA CYS A 535 -13.31 -31.64 -9.72
C CYS A 535 -12.19 -32.65 -9.54
N ASP A 536 -11.42 -32.87 -10.60
CA ASP A 536 -10.28 -33.77 -10.56
C ASP A 536 -9.11 -33.10 -9.82
N VAL A 537 -8.55 -33.80 -8.84
CA VAL A 537 -7.39 -33.35 -8.07
C VAL A 537 -6.12 -33.84 -8.77
N SER A 538 -5.33 -32.90 -9.28
CA SER A 538 -4.09 -33.25 -10.02
C SER A 538 -2.89 -33.57 -9.14
N ASP A 539 -2.92 -33.14 -7.88
CA ASP A 539 -1.81 -33.23 -6.95
C ASP A 539 -1.98 -34.40 -5.98
N GLN A 540 -1.10 -35.40 -6.09
CA GLN A 540 -1.08 -36.57 -5.23
C GLN A 540 -0.80 -36.23 -3.75
N THR A 541 -0.18 -35.07 -3.48
CA THR A 541 0.11 -34.61 -2.11
C THR A 541 -1.05 -33.86 -1.47
N ALA A 542 -2.13 -33.59 -2.22
CA ALA A 542 -3.29 -32.85 -1.73
C ALA A 542 -3.99 -33.57 -0.57
N ALA A 543 -4.20 -34.88 -0.68
CA ALA A 543 -4.81 -35.67 0.40
C ALA A 543 -3.98 -35.62 1.68
N VAL A 544 -2.64 -35.73 1.57
CA VAL A 544 -1.72 -35.62 2.71
C VAL A 544 -1.83 -34.26 3.38
N ALA A 545 -1.80 -33.18 2.59
CA ALA A 545 -1.89 -31.82 3.13
C ALA A 545 -3.23 -31.56 3.85
N VAL A 546 -4.34 -32.09 3.33
CA VAL A 546 -5.66 -31.97 3.97
C VAL A 546 -5.76 -32.88 5.21
N GLN A 547 -5.18 -34.08 5.19
CA GLN A 547 -5.12 -34.98 6.36
C GLN A 547 -4.39 -34.34 7.53
N LEU A 548 -3.32 -33.57 7.27
CA LEU A 548 -2.57 -32.85 8.31
C LEU A 548 -3.40 -31.77 9.02
N LEU A 549 -4.49 -31.29 8.42
CA LEU A 549 -5.43 -30.37 9.08
C LEU A 549 -6.40 -31.07 10.04
N ALA A 550 -6.54 -32.40 9.95
CA ALA A 550 -7.34 -33.21 10.86
C ALA A 550 -6.66 -34.57 11.10
N PRO A 551 -5.50 -34.60 11.78
CA PRO A 551 -4.66 -35.79 11.86
C PRO A 551 -5.29 -36.97 12.60
N THR A 552 -6.35 -36.74 13.39
CA THR A 552 -7.04 -37.77 14.17
C THR A 552 -8.40 -38.17 13.60
N ALA A 553 -8.76 -37.70 12.41
CA ALA A 553 -10.07 -37.98 11.81
C ALA A 553 -9.94 -39.03 10.69
N ASP A 554 -10.76 -40.09 10.79
CA ASP A 554 -10.89 -41.12 9.75
C ASP A 554 -11.65 -40.61 8.51
N GLY A 555 -12.51 -39.60 8.72
CA GLY A 555 -13.16 -38.83 7.67
C GLY A 555 -13.53 -37.42 8.12
N VAL A 556 -13.34 -36.44 7.23
CA VAL A 556 -13.63 -35.02 7.51
C VAL A 556 -14.04 -34.28 6.24
N SER A 557 -14.94 -33.31 6.38
CA SER A 557 -15.28 -32.39 5.30
C SER A 557 -14.96 -30.95 5.70
N PHE A 558 -14.36 -30.19 4.80
CA PHE A 558 -14.07 -28.76 5.00
C PHE A 558 -14.78 -27.92 3.94
N LEU A 559 -15.34 -26.79 4.35
CA LEU A 559 -15.78 -25.74 3.42
C LEU A 559 -14.73 -24.62 3.42
N ALA A 560 -14.09 -24.41 2.27
CA ALA A 560 -13.26 -23.25 2.01
C ALA A 560 -14.03 -22.18 1.23
N ASP A 561 -13.84 -20.93 1.61
CA ASP A 561 -14.49 -19.79 0.98
C ASP A 561 -13.79 -19.33 -0.31
N GLU A 562 -14.42 -18.38 -0.98
CA GLU A 562 -13.96 -17.72 -2.19
C GLU A 562 -12.59 -17.04 -2.04
N ASN A 563 -12.14 -16.76 -0.82
CA ASN A 563 -10.83 -16.19 -0.52
C ASN A 563 -9.80 -17.24 -0.10
N GLY A 564 -10.16 -18.54 -0.08
CA GLY A 564 -9.25 -19.64 0.25
C GLY A 564 -9.17 -19.96 1.75
N TRP A 565 -10.10 -19.49 2.57
CA TRP A 565 -10.14 -19.78 4.02
C TRP A 565 -11.08 -20.92 4.33
N ILE A 566 -10.65 -21.87 5.17
CA ILE A 566 -11.50 -22.89 5.77
C ILE A 566 -12.41 -22.21 6.81
N ARG A 567 -13.72 -22.39 6.65
CA ARG A 567 -14.77 -21.74 7.44
C ARG A 567 -15.64 -22.70 8.23
N PHE A 568 -15.78 -23.93 7.73
CA PHE A 568 -16.52 -24.99 8.40
C PHE A 568 -15.76 -26.30 8.32
N ARG A 569 -15.99 -27.14 9.35
CA ARG A 569 -15.53 -28.52 9.44
C ARG A 569 -16.70 -29.38 9.86
N TRP A 570 -16.86 -30.52 9.20
CA TRP A 570 -17.80 -31.58 9.59
C TRP A 570 -17.05 -32.88 9.75
N SER A 571 -17.42 -33.64 10.78
CA SER A 571 -16.96 -35.01 10.97
C SER A 571 -17.58 -35.95 9.94
N GLU A 572 -17.02 -37.16 9.81
CA GLU A 572 -17.58 -38.20 8.93
C GLU A 572 -19.05 -38.52 9.21
N HIS A 573 -19.48 -38.43 10.47
CA HIS A 573 -20.86 -38.75 10.87
C HIS A 573 -21.86 -37.65 10.54
N GLU A 574 -21.41 -36.42 10.29
CA GLU A 574 -22.27 -35.26 10.07
C GLU A 574 -22.63 -35.03 8.60
N LYS A 575 -21.98 -35.72 7.65
CA LYS A 575 -22.09 -35.57 6.16
C LYS A 575 -23.04 -34.44 5.73
N PRO A 576 -22.53 -33.22 5.50
CA PRO A 576 -23.37 -32.05 5.36
C PRO A 576 -24.27 -32.15 4.14
N SER A 577 -25.59 -32.02 4.34
CA SER A 577 -26.55 -31.94 3.25
C SER A 577 -26.40 -30.62 2.46
N ALA A 578 -26.94 -30.57 1.24
CA ALA A 578 -26.90 -29.36 0.42
C ALA A 578 -27.49 -28.12 1.13
N SER A 579 -28.54 -28.30 1.95
CA SER A 579 -29.14 -27.21 2.72
C SER A 579 -28.22 -26.69 3.84
N ILE A 580 -27.46 -27.57 4.49
CA ILE A 580 -26.46 -27.18 5.50
C ILE A 580 -25.33 -26.37 4.85
N ILE A 581 -24.86 -26.82 3.69
CA ILE A 581 -23.81 -26.11 2.93
C ILE A 581 -24.30 -24.72 2.50
N GLU A 582 -25.54 -24.60 2.04
CA GLU A 582 -26.11 -23.30 1.65
C GLU A 582 -26.26 -22.33 2.83
N ILE A 583 -26.61 -22.84 4.01
CA ILE A 583 -26.62 -22.05 5.25
C ILE A 583 -25.20 -21.59 5.61
N ALA A 584 -24.21 -22.48 5.51
CA ALA A 584 -22.81 -22.18 5.76
C ALA A 584 -22.30 -21.07 4.81
N ILE A 585 -22.58 -21.18 3.50
CA ILE A 585 -22.20 -20.17 2.51
C ILE A 585 -22.84 -18.81 2.82
N ARG A 586 -24.13 -18.78 3.19
CA ARG A 586 -24.80 -17.53 3.59
C ARG A 586 -24.16 -16.90 4.82
N LYS A 587 -23.79 -17.70 5.83
CA LYS A 587 -23.06 -17.22 7.01
C LYS A 587 -21.70 -16.62 6.62
N VAL A 588 -20.93 -17.30 5.76
CA VAL A 588 -19.64 -16.78 5.28
C VAL A 588 -19.79 -15.46 4.55
N ARG A 589 -20.77 -15.33 3.66
CA ARG A 589 -21.01 -14.08 2.91
C ARG A 589 -21.46 -12.93 3.81
N ALA A 590 -22.15 -13.22 4.92
CA ALA A 590 -22.50 -12.21 5.92
C ALA A 590 -21.28 -11.74 6.72
N ASN A 591 -20.28 -12.61 6.90
CA ASN A 591 -19.04 -12.35 7.63
C ASN A 591 -17.80 -12.63 6.75
N PRO A 592 -17.53 -11.81 5.72
CA PRO A 592 -16.43 -12.03 4.81
C PRO A 592 -15.09 -11.75 5.51
N ILE A 593 -14.12 -12.62 5.28
CA ILE A 593 -12.73 -12.42 5.71
C ILE A 593 -11.96 -11.93 4.49
N SER A 594 -11.47 -10.68 4.54
CA SER A 594 -10.61 -10.20 3.47
C SER A 594 -9.22 -10.83 3.60
N LEU A 595 -8.58 -11.09 2.45
CA LEU A 595 -7.17 -11.46 2.36
C LEU A 595 -6.22 -10.43 3.02
N SER A 596 -6.72 -9.21 3.28
CA SER A 596 -5.97 -8.12 3.90
C SER A 596 -6.07 -8.06 5.43
N ASN A 597 -7.10 -8.65 6.05
CA ASN A 597 -7.44 -8.42 7.46
C ASN A 597 -6.80 -9.42 8.44
N LYS A 598 -6.19 -10.49 7.93
CA LYS A 598 -5.29 -11.34 8.71
C LYS A 598 -4.06 -11.60 7.86
N GLY A 599 -3.06 -10.75 8.06
CA GLY A 599 -1.76 -10.85 7.41
C GLY A 599 -1.17 -12.26 7.56
N HIS A 600 -0.31 -12.62 6.62
CA HIS A 600 0.42 -13.88 6.47
C HIS A 600 -0.17 -14.94 5.52
N HIS A 601 -1.41 -14.79 5.03
CA HIS A 601 -2.04 -15.79 4.15
C HIS A 601 -2.29 -15.35 2.68
N SER A 602 -1.82 -14.17 2.28
CA SER A 602 -1.95 -13.64 0.90
C SER A 602 -0.63 -13.53 0.14
#